data_AF-C8X8I8-F1
#
_entry.id   AF-C8X8I8-F1
#
_cell.length_a   1.000
_cell.length_b   1.000
_cell.length_c   1.000
_cell.angle_alpha   90.00
_cell.angle_beta   90.00
_cell.angle_gamma   90.00
#
_symmetry.space_group_name_H-M   'P 1'
#
loop_
_entity.id
_entity.type
_entity.pdbx_description
1 polymer ?
#
loop_
_entity_poly.entity_id
_entity_poly.type
_entity_poly.pdbx_seq_one_letter_code
_entity_poly.pdbx_strand_id
1 'polypeptide(L)'
;MDWLSQLGPVATGLVALVALVVGTLTVLQRSRADRRDQWWKRAQWAIDLTFAGEADRQKLAFRVLGVLGESKLAGAEELRILDSLAADELRPLALGAAEHDPVDPGDTGGRSGQETTE
;
A
#
# COMPACT_ATOMS: atom_id res chain seq x y z
N MET A 1 -43.07 -13.43 -46.22
CA MET A 1 -42.58 -12.61 -45.07
C MET A 1 -41.57 -13.48 -44.32
N ASP A 2 -40.45 -13.79 -44.97
CA ASP A 2 -39.55 -14.90 -44.57
C ASP A 2 -38.22 -14.41 -43.97
N TRP A 3 -38.06 -13.08 -43.88
CA TRP A 3 -36.86 -12.44 -43.35
C TRP A 3 -36.73 -12.57 -41.83
N LEU A 4 -37.83 -12.79 -41.11
CA LEU A 4 -37.84 -13.06 -39.67
C LEU A 4 -37.25 -14.44 -39.32
N SER A 5 -37.42 -15.44 -40.20
CA SER A 5 -36.89 -16.80 -39.99
C SER A 5 -35.37 -16.89 -40.22
N GLN A 6 -34.80 -15.98 -41.01
CA GLN A 6 -33.35 -15.88 -41.21
C GLN A 6 -32.61 -15.21 -40.05
N LEU A 7 -33.30 -14.47 -39.19
CA LEU A 7 -32.69 -13.79 -38.04
C LEU A 7 -32.54 -14.71 -36.82
N GLY A 8 -33.25 -15.84 -36.77
CA GLY A 8 -33.17 -16.78 -35.63
C GLY A 8 -31.74 -17.22 -35.30
N PRO A 9 -30.98 -17.80 -36.27
CA PRO A 9 -29.61 -18.24 -36.03
C PRO A 9 -28.64 -17.09 -35.72
N VAL A 10 -28.81 -15.94 -36.38
CA VAL A 10 -27.95 -14.75 -36.18
C VAL A 10 -28.18 -14.17 -34.78
N ALA A 11 -29.43 -14.08 -34.34
CA ALA A 11 -29.78 -13.62 -32.99
C ALA A 11 -29.21 -14.54 -31.91
N THR A 12 -29.33 -15.86 -32.07
CA THR A 12 -28.73 -16.84 -31.14
C THR A 12 -27.20 -16.73 -31.13
N GLY A 13 -26.56 -16.56 -32.29
CA GLY A 13 -25.12 -16.35 -32.38
C GLY A 13 -24.64 -15.09 -31.65
N LEU A 14 -25.37 -13.98 -31.79
CA LEU A 14 -25.07 -12.73 -31.07
C LEU A 14 -25.24 -12.87 -29.56
N VAL A 15 -26.31 -13.54 -29.11
CA VAL A 15 -26.53 -13.82 -27.68
C VAL A 15 -25.40 -14.68 -27.11
N ALA A 16 -24.98 -15.73 -27.82
CA ALA A 16 -23.88 -16.59 -27.41
C ALA A 16 -22.55 -15.81 -27.32
N LEU A 17 -22.28 -14.92 -28.28
CA LEU A 17 -21.08 -14.08 -28.28
C LEU A 17 -21.07 -13.10 -27.09
N VAL A 18 -22.19 -12.43 -26.83
CA VAL A 18 -22.32 -11.52 -25.68
C VAL A 18 -22.12 -12.27 -24.37
N ALA A 19 -22.74 -13.45 -24.23
CA ALA A 19 -22.56 -14.30 -23.05
C ALA A 19 -21.10 -14.72 -22.85
N LEU A 20 -20.37 -15.06 -23.93
CA LEU A 20 -18.95 -15.39 -23.88
C LEU A 20 -18.11 -14.20 -23.39
N VAL A 21 -18.35 -12.99 -23.93
CA VAL A 21 -17.61 -11.78 -23.56
C VAL A 21 -17.87 -11.41 -22.10
N VAL A 22 -19.15 -11.33 -21.71
CA VAL A 22 -19.54 -10.99 -20.33
C VAL A 22 -19.02 -12.03 -19.34
N GLY A 23 -19.14 -13.32 -19.66
CA GLY A 23 -18.58 -14.40 -18.83
C GLY A 23 -17.07 -14.27 -18.64
N THR A 24 -16.34 -14.01 -19.73
CA THR A 24 -14.87 -13.84 -19.67
C THR A 24 -14.48 -12.62 -18.85
N LEU A 25 -15.16 -11.48 -19.04
CA LEU A 25 -14.93 -10.27 -18.26
C LEU A 25 -15.22 -10.51 -16.77
N THR A 26 -16.30 -11.23 -16.46
CA THR A 26 -16.69 -11.55 -15.08
C THR A 26 -15.63 -12.40 -14.38
N VAL A 27 -15.07 -13.41 -15.06
CA VAL A 27 -14.00 -14.25 -14.50
C VAL A 27 -12.73 -13.43 -14.25
N LEU A 28 -12.37 -12.53 -15.17
CA LEU A 28 -11.21 -11.65 -15.00
C LEU A 28 -11.40 -10.65 -13.85
N GLN A 29 -12.60 -10.10 -13.71
CA GLN A 29 -12.97 -9.23 -12.59
C GLN A 29 -12.90 -9.99 -11.27
N ARG A 30 -13.46 -11.20 -11.22
CA ARG A 30 -13.41 -12.08 -10.04
C ARG A 30 -11.98 -12.39 -9.62
N SER A 31 -11.12 -12.77 -10.57
CA SER A 31 -9.70 -13.04 -10.29
C SER A 31 -8.94 -11.81 -9.77
N ARG A 32 -9.29 -10.60 -10.24
CA ARG A 32 -8.74 -9.36 -9.69
C ARG A 32 -9.23 -9.10 -8.27
N ALA A 33 -10.53 -9.27 -8.02
CA ALA A 33 -11.13 -9.11 -6.70
C ALA A 33 -10.54 -10.11 -5.68
N ASP A 34 -10.45 -11.39 -6.05
CA ASP A 34 -9.91 -12.43 -5.18
C ASP A 34 -8.44 -12.17 -4.82
N ARG A 35 -7.63 -11.62 -5.74
CA ARG A 35 -6.24 -11.23 -5.45
C ARG A 35 -6.17 -10.09 -4.44
N ARG A 36 -7.05 -9.07 -4.56
CA ARG A 36 -7.17 -7.97 -3.60
C ARG A 36 -7.61 -8.47 -2.23
N ASP A 37 -8.59 -9.35 -2.17
CA ASP A 37 -9.06 -9.96 -0.92
C ASP A 37 -7.97 -10.76 -0.21
N GLN A 38 -7.19 -11.55 -0.96
CA GLN A 38 -6.08 -12.32 -0.40
C GLN A 38 -4.98 -11.40 0.14
N TRP A 39 -4.68 -10.32 -0.57
CA TRP A 39 -3.73 -9.31 -0.10
C TRP A 39 -4.24 -8.65 1.18
N TRP A 40 -5.49 -8.18 1.20
CA TRP A 40 -6.06 -7.47 2.35
C TRP A 40 -6.12 -8.34 3.61
N LYS A 41 -6.49 -9.62 3.48
CA LYS A 41 -6.48 -10.56 4.63
C LYS A 41 -5.09 -10.69 5.27
N ARG A 42 -4.02 -10.66 4.47
CA ARG A 42 -2.64 -10.71 4.99
C ARG A 42 -2.21 -9.38 5.60
N ALA A 43 -2.62 -8.27 4.99
CA ALA A 43 -2.38 -6.93 5.51
C ALA A 43 -3.06 -6.73 6.86
N GLN A 44 -4.31 -7.18 7.03
CA GLN A 44 -5.05 -7.09 8.30
C GLN A 44 -4.31 -7.76 9.45
N TRP A 45 -3.84 -9.00 9.27
CA TRP A 45 -3.07 -9.70 10.31
C TRP A 45 -1.86 -8.89 10.76
N ALA A 46 -1.12 -8.31 9.81
CA ALA A 46 0.06 -7.54 10.14
C ALA A 46 -0.31 -6.18 10.77
N ILE A 47 -1.37 -5.52 10.32
CA ILE A 47 -1.90 -4.30 10.95
C ILE A 47 -2.32 -4.58 12.40
N ASP A 48 -3.09 -5.63 12.66
CA ASP A 48 -3.50 -6.03 14.02
C ASP A 48 -2.28 -6.29 14.91
N LEU A 49 -1.21 -6.87 14.35
CA LEU A 49 0.04 -7.14 15.05
C LEU A 49 0.82 -5.86 15.41
N THR A 50 0.63 -4.76 14.67
CA THR A 50 1.22 -3.45 15.05
C THR A 50 0.60 -2.92 16.35
N PHE A 51 -0.64 -3.27 16.66
CA PHE A 51 -1.35 -2.83 17.86
C PHE A 51 -1.21 -3.78 19.06
N ALA A 52 -0.58 -4.94 18.89
CA ALA A 52 -0.49 -5.99 19.92
C ALA A 52 0.40 -5.64 21.14
N GLY A 53 1.11 -4.51 21.13
CA GLY A 53 1.88 -3.99 22.27
C GLY A 53 3.24 -4.66 22.54
N GLU A 54 3.56 -5.78 21.87
CA GLU A 54 4.90 -6.39 21.95
C GLU A 54 5.84 -5.83 20.88
N ALA A 55 6.90 -5.13 21.31
CA ALA A 55 7.82 -4.42 20.41
C ALA A 55 8.44 -5.31 19.30
N ASP A 56 8.75 -6.57 19.61
CA ASP A 56 9.30 -7.50 18.61
C ASP A 56 8.25 -7.94 17.59
N ARG A 57 6.98 -8.07 18.01
CA ARG A 57 5.87 -8.38 17.11
C ARG A 57 5.53 -7.19 16.22
N GLN A 58 5.60 -5.97 16.74
CA GLN A 58 5.43 -4.75 15.93
C GLN A 58 6.51 -4.63 14.86
N LYS A 59 7.79 -4.86 15.19
CA LYS A 59 8.88 -4.86 14.20
C LYS A 59 8.67 -5.92 13.12
N LEU A 60 8.20 -7.11 13.50
CA LEU A 60 7.84 -8.16 12.55
C LEU A 60 6.69 -7.70 11.64
N ALA A 61 5.65 -7.09 12.21
CA ALA A 61 4.51 -6.56 11.48
C ALA A 61 4.93 -5.55 10.40
N PHE A 62 5.76 -4.57 10.75
CA PHE A 62 6.27 -3.58 9.79
C PHE A 62 7.10 -4.21 8.67
N ARG A 63 7.94 -5.20 8.97
CA ARG A 63 8.66 -5.96 7.93
C ARG A 63 7.71 -6.72 7.00
N VAL A 64 6.67 -7.34 7.56
CA VAL A 64 5.67 -8.07 6.76
C VAL A 64 4.88 -7.10 5.87
N LEU A 65 4.52 -5.91 6.37
CA LEU A 65 3.92 -4.84 5.56
C LEU A 65 4.82 -4.42 4.39
N GLY A 66 6.12 -4.26 4.63
CA GLY A 66 7.09 -3.94 3.57
C GLY A 66 7.10 -5.00 2.44
N VAL A 67 7.18 -6.28 2.81
CA VAL A 67 7.13 -7.39 1.84
C VAL A 67 5.78 -7.47 1.12
N LEU A 68 4.68 -7.15 1.80
CA LEU A 68 3.34 -7.09 1.19
C LEU A 68 3.21 -5.95 0.17
N GLY A 69 3.92 -4.84 0.36
CA GLY A 69 4.01 -3.73 -0.60
C GLY A 69 4.78 -4.08 -1.88
N GLU A 70 5.73 -5.01 -1.82
CA GLU A 70 6.48 -5.46 -3.01
C GLU A 70 5.76 -6.56 -3.81
N SER A 71 4.69 -7.13 -3.24
CA SER A 71 3.99 -8.27 -3.82
C SER A 71 3.13 -7.90 -5.02
N LYS A 72 3.14 -8.73 -6.08
CA LYS A 72 2.28 -8.60 -7.28
C LYS A 72 0.77 -8.75 -7.00
N LEU A 73 0.39 -9.08 -5.76
CA LEU A 73 -1.01 -9.08 -5.32
C LEU A 73 -1.49 -7.70 -4.85
N ALA A 74 -0.57 -6.78 -4.50
CA ALA A 74 -0.92 -5.41 -4.19
C ALA A 74 -1.36 -4.70 -5.48
N GLY A 75 -2.58 -4.14 -5.48
CA GLY A 75 -2.99 -3.22 -6.54
C GLY A 75 -2.45 -1.81 -6.28
N ALA A 76 -2.61 -0.93 -7.26
CA ALA A 76 -2.10 0.44 -7.17
C ALA A 76 -2.73 1.25 -6.03
N GLU A 77 -3.96 0.93 -5.63
CA GLU A 77 -4.65 1.61 -4.53
C GLU A 77 -4.12 1.16 -3.17
N GLU A 78 -3.88 -0.15 -3.01
CA GLU A 78 -3.29 -0.74 -1.81
C GLU A 78 -1.89 -0.16 -1.52
N LEU A 79 -1.10 0.02 -2.58
CA LEU A 79 0.23 0.66 -2.48
C LEU A 79 0.13 2.11 -2.02
N ARG A 80 -0.86 2.87 -2.49
CA ARG A 80 -1.08 4.25 -2.02
C ARG A 80 -1.43 4.30 -0.54
N ILE A 81 -2.18 3.32 -0.04
CA ILE A 81 -2.49 3.22 1.40
C ILE A 81 -1.20 3.00 2.19
N LEU A 82 -0.37 2.02 1.80
CA LEU A 82 0.91 1.78 2.46
C LEU A 82 1.84 2.99 2.42
N ASP A 83 1.91 3.67 1.27
CA ASP A 83 2.71 4.88 1.08
C ASP A 83 2.23 6.03 1.99
N SER A 84 0.90 6.20 2.13
CA SER A 84 0.34 7.20 3.04
C SER A 84 0.65 6.92 4.51
N LEU A 85 0.68 5.66 4.92
CA LEU A 85 1.05 5.25 6.28
C LEU A 85 2.54 5.48 6.54
N ALA A 86 3.39 5.12 5.59
CA ALA A 86 4.82 5.36 5.69
C ALA A 86 5.14 6.87 5.74
N ALA A 87 4.44 7.68 4.95
CA ALA A 87 4.60 9.13 4.95
C ALA A 87 4.19 9.77 6.29
N ASP A 88 3.13 9.29 6.94
CA ASP A 88 2.67 9.84 8.23
C ASP A 88 3.66 9.53 9.37
N GLU A 89 4.23 8.32 9.40
CA GLU A 89 5.26 7.91 10.36
C GLU A 89 6.58 8.67 10.17
N LEU A 90 6.97 8.96 8.92
CA LEU A 90 8.19 9.71 8.63
C LEU A 90 8.02 11.23 8.81
N ARG A 91 6.79 11.75 8.77
CA ARG A 91 6.48 13.18 8.93
C ARG A 91 7.01 13.80 10.23
N PRO A 92 6.86 13.21 11.44
CA PRO A 92 7.41 13.77 12.66
C PRO A 92 8.95 13.81 12.66
N LEU A 93 9.63 12.87 12.00
CA LEU A 93 11.10 12.90 11.85
C LEU A 93 11.54 14.02 10.89
N ALA A 94 10.79 14.25 9.82
CA ALA A 94 11.04 15.34 8.88
C ALA A 94 10.79 16.73 9.49
N LEU A 95 9.75 16.86 10.32
CA LEU A 95 9.46 18.10 11.06
C LEU A 95 10.50 18.37 12.16
N GLY A 96 10.95 17.34 12.88
CA GLY A 96 12.02 17.48 13.87
C GLY A 96 13.37 17.87 13.27
N ALA A 97 13.67 17.40 12.05
CA ALA A 97 14.87 17.80 11.31
C ALA A 97 14.80 19.25 10.80
N ALA A 98 13.60 19.80 10.59
CA ALA A 98 13.40 21.20 10.19
C ALA A 98 13.39 22.16 11.40
N GLU A 99 13.09 21.67 12.59
CA GLU A 99 13.08 22.45 13.84
C GLU A 99 14.45 22.48 14.54
N HIS A 100 15.34 21.53 14.25
CA HIS A 100 16.76 21.64 14.64
C HIS A 100 17.44 22.69 13.75
N ASP A 101 17.56 23.90 14.29
CA ASP A 101 18.35 25.02 13.75
C ASP A 101 19.69 24.47 13.24
N PRO A 102 20.10 24.73 11.98
CA PRO A 102 21.42 24.34 11.53
C PRO A 102 22.44 24.96 12.49
N VAL A 103 23.16 24.11 13.24
CA VAL A 103 24.32 24.53 14.03
C VAL A 103 25.19 25.34 13.09
N ASP A 104 25.23 26.67 13.33
CA ASP A 104 26.14 27.56 12.66
C ASP A 104 27.56 27.05 12.98
N PRO A 105 28.33 26.58 11.99
CA PRO A 105 29.70 26.12 12.22
C PRO A 105 30.61 27.27 12.70
N GLY A 106 30.10 28.51 12.80
CA GLY A 106 30.78 29.68 13.34
C GLY A 106 30.73 29.87 14.87
N ASP A 107 29.90 29.14 15.63
CA ASP A 107 29.88 29.29 17.10
C ASP A 107 30.85 28.33 17.81
N THR A 108 32.14 28.62 17.65
CA THR A 108 33.17 28.22 18.63
C THR A 108 33.30 29.33 19.69
N GLY A 109 32.20 29.65 20.37
CA GLY A 109 32.15 30.62 21.46
C GLY A 109 32.79 30.09 22.74
N GLY A 110 33.97 30.63 23.08
CA GLY A 110 34.89 30.19 24.12
C GLY A 110 34.28 29.88 25.50
N ARG A 111 34.56 28.66 25.98
CA ARG A 111 34.55 28.34 27.40
C ARG A 111 35.98 28.38 27.92
N SER A 112 36.43 29.58 28.31
CA SER A 112 37.66 29.75 29.09
C SER A 112 37.46 29.09 30.45
N GLY A 113 37.96 27.86 30.59
CA GLY A 113 38.14 27.22 31.88
C GLY A 113 39.19 27.99 32.67
N GLN A 114 38.76 28.63 33.75
CA GLN A 114 39.66 29.03 34.82
C GLN A 114 40.10 27.75 35.53
N GLU A 115 41.29 27.26 35.20
CA GLU A 115 41.99 26.28 36.02
C GLU A 115 42.56 27.00 37.24
N THR A 116 41.90 26.73 38.37
CA THR A 116 42.48 26.79 39.71
C THR A 116 43.70 25.88 39.77
N THR A 117 44.86 26.40 40.15
CA THR A 117 45.94 25.57 40.69
C THR A 117 46.61 26.32 41.84
N GLU A 118 46.87 25.52 42.86
CA GLU A 118 47.33 25.78 44.22
C GLU A 118 48.61 26.62 44.36
#